data_AF-A0A645DIK8-F1
#
_entry.id   AF-A0A645DIK8-F1
#
_cell.length_a   1.000
_cell.length_b   1.000
_cell.length_c   1.000
_cell.angle_alpha   90.00
_cell.angle_beta   90.00
_cell.angle_gamma   90.00
#
_symmetry.space_group_name_H-M   'P 1'
#
loop_
_entity.id
_entity.type
_entity.pdbx_description
1 polymer ?
#
loop_
_entity_poly.entity_id
_entity_poly.type
_entity_poly.pdbx_seq_one_letter_code
_entity_poly.pdbx_strand_id
1 'polypeptide(L)' 'MRNVEEWTGLPLSELVRATAWNQAESLGIPGIGKLEAGYRANLVQLSDDRTPRAVWIDGVRKWKQEDNACAVN' A
#
# COMPACT_ATOMS: atom_id res chain seq x y z
N MET A 1 -6.82 -5.55 2.91
CA MET A 1 -6.92 -5.88 1.47
C MET A 1 -7.08 -7.38 1.25
N ARG A 2 -6.19 -8.23 1.80
CA ARG A 2 -6.23 -9.70 1.65
C ARG A 2 -7.62 -10.33 1.83
N ASN A 3 -8.24 -10.15 3.00
CA ASN A 3 -9.56 -10.75 3.27
C ASN A 3 -10.65 -10.24 2.32
N VAL A 4 -10.63 -8.94 1.97
CA VAL A 4 -11.62 -8.36 1.05
C VAL A 4 -11.46 -8.98 -0.33
N GLU A 5 -10.24 -9.17 -0.80
CA GLU A 5 -9.97 -9.85 -2.06
C GLU A 5 -10.45 -11.29 -2.06
N GLU A 6 -10.09 -12.05 -1.02
CA GLU A 6 -10.47 -13.45 -0.87
C GLU A 6 -11.99 -13.64 -0.90
N TRP A 7 -12.74 -12.69 -0.33
CA TRP A 7 -14.19 -12.81 -0.19
C TRP A 7 -14.96 -12.25 -1.39
N THR A 8 -14.40 -11.26 -2.09
CA THR A 8 -15.11 -10.55 -3.18
C THR A 8 -14.60 -10.90 -4.57
N GLY A 9 -13.39 -11.43 -4.70
CA GLY A 9 -12.72 -11.66 -5.99
C GLY A 9 -12.43 -10.37 -6.76
N LEU A 10 -12.52 -9.20 -6.14
CA LEU A 10 -12.29 -7.93 -6.82
C LEU A 10 -10.84 -7.80 -7.30
N PRO A 11 -10.61 -7.17 -8.47
CA PRO A 11 -9.26 -6.91 -8.95
C PRO A 11 -8.43 -6.09 -7.95
N LEU A 12 -7.13 -6.36 -7.86
CA LEU A 12 -6.21 -5.64 -6.97
C LEU A 12 -6.27 -4.12 -7.18
N SER A 13 -6.45 -3.64 -8.41
CA SER A 13 -6.59 -2.21 -8.71
C SER A 13 -7.79 -1.55 -8.02
N GLU A 14 -8.92 -2.26 -7.92
CA GLU A 14 -10.11 -1.77 -7.21
C GLU A 14 -9.89 -1.78 -5.70
N LEU A 15 -9.19 -2.78 -5.15
CA LEU A 15 -8.83 -2.83 -3.73
C LEU A 15 -7.86 -1.72 -3.33
N VAL A 16 -6.85 -1.46 -4.17
CA VAL A 16 -5.91 -0.35 -3.98
C VAL A 16 -6.66 0.98 -4.04
N ARG A 17 -7.56 1.16 -5.02
CA ARG A 17 -8.39 2.37 -5.11
C ARG A 17 -9.24 2.57 -3.85
N ALA A 18 -9.88 1.51 -3.35
CA ALA A 18 -10.75 1.57 -2.16
C ALA A 18 -10.00 1.94 -0.87
N THR A 19 -8.72 1.60 -0.78
CA THR A 19 -7.87 1.82 0.41
C THR A 19 -6.95 3.04 0.31
N ALA A 20 -6.85 3.64 -0.88
CA ALA A 20 -6.06 4.83 -1.14
C ALA A 20 -6.95 5.98 -1.64
N TRP A 21 -7.14 6.10 -2.97
CA TRP A 21 -7.82 7.24 -3.58
C TRP A 21 -9.23 7.50 -3.04
N ASN A 22 -10.08 6.46 -2.92
CA ASN A 22 -11.46 6.66 -2.45
C ASN A 22 -11.50 7.20 -1.02
N GLN A 23 -10.54 6.83 -0.16
CA GLN A 23 -10.44 7.37 1.20
C GLN A 23 -10.03 8.85 1.16
N ALA A 24 -9.02 9.18 0.38
CA ALA A 24 -8.54 10.55 0.21
C ALA A 24 -9.64 11.49 -0.30
N GLU A 25 -10.38 11.04 -1.32
CA GLU A 25 -11.49 11.78 -1.92
C GLU A 25 -12.65 11.94 -0.94
N SER A 26 -13.10 10.86 -0.28
CA SER A 26 -14.20 10.88 0.69
C SER A 26 -13.94 11.82 1.87
N LEU A 27 -12.68 11.89 2.31
CA LEU A 27 -12.26 12.76 3.43
C LEU A 27 -11.84 14.16 2.97
N GLY A 28 -11.83 14.45 1.67
CA GLY A 28 -11.41 15.75 1.14
C GLY A 28 -9.93 16.07 1.41
N ILE A 29 -9.05 15.06 1.42
CA ILE A 29 -7.61 15.24 1.69
C ILE A 29 -6.85 15.31 0.36
N PRO A 30 -6.46 16.49 -0.12
CA PRO A 30 -5.80 16.64 -1.40
C PRO A 30 -4.36 16.11 -1.38
N GLY A 31 -3.88 15.74 -2.57
CA GLY A 31 -2.48 15.40 -2.80
C GLY A 31 -2.03 14.06 -2.19
N ILE A 32 -2.95 13.15 -1.86
CA ILE A 32 -2.64 11.77 -1.45
C ILE A 32 -3.53 10.75 -2.18
N GLY A 33 -3.20 9.46 -2.07
CA GLY A 33 -4.04 8.37 -2.56
C GLY A 33 -3.83 7.97 -4.03
N LYS A 34 -2.93 8.63 -4.76
CA LYS A 34 -2.55 8.28 -6.15
C LYS A 34 -1.03 8.23 -6.33
N LEU A 35 -0.60 7.40 -7.28
CA LEU A 35 0.77 7.37 -7.80
C LEU A 35 0.84 8.25 -9.05
N GLU A 36 0.97 9.55 -8.85
CA GLU A 36 0.95 10.54 -9.91
C GLU A 36 1.85 11.73 -9.53
N ALA A 37 2.46 12.41 -10.51
CA ALA A 37 3.26 13.59 -10.25
C ALA A 37 2.42 14.68 -9.56
N GLY A 38 2.99 15.35 -8.55
CA GLY A 38 2.28 16.34 -7.74
C GLY A 38 1.53 15.76 -6.52
N TYR A 39 1.44 14.44 -6.37
CA TYR A 39 0.95 13.79 -5.15
C TYR A 39 2.11 13.47 -4.20
N ARG A 40 1.81 13.43 -2.89
CA ARG A 40 2.77 13.03 -1.87
C ARG A 40 3.20 11.58 -2.08
N ALA A 41 4.49 11.34 -1.97
CA ALA A 41 5.10 10.01 -2.08
C ALA A 41 4.89 9.17 -0.79
N ASN A 42 3.62 8.94 -0.45
CA ASN A 42 3.18 8.01 0.59
C ASN A 42 2.94 6.65 -0.05
N LEU A 43 3.90 5.75 0.12
CA LEU A 43 3.98 4.49 -0.62
C LEU A 43 4.08 3.32 0.34
N VAL A 44 3.45 2.21 -0.03
CA VAL A 44 3.71 0.89 0.57
C VAL A 44 4.10 -0.07 -0.54
N GLN A 45 5.20 -0.79 -0.33
CA GLN A 45 5.57 -1.92 -1.16
C GLN A 45 5.03 -3.18 -0.51
N LEU A 46 4.30 -3.98 -1.26
CA LEU A 46 3.75 -5.26 -0.84
C LEU A 46 4.42 -6.39 -1.63
N SER A 47 4.57 -7.56 -1.00
CA SER A 47 4.80 -8.83 -1.70
C SER A 47 3.50 -9.32 -2.36
N ASP A 48 3.60 -10.36 -3.21
CA ASP A 48 2.44 -10.95 -3.92
C ASP A 48 1.34 -11.46 -2.97
N ASP A 49 1.70 -11.86 -1.76
CA ASP A 49 0.76 -12.26 -0.70
C ASP A 49 0.13 -11.05 0.03
N ARG A 50 0.46 -9.81 -0.35
CA ARG A 50 0.06 -8.56 0.31
C ARG A 50 0.74 -8.31 1.66
N THR A 51 1.85 -8.98 1.96
CA THR A 51 2.69 -8.67 3.12
C THR A 51 3.50 -7.39 2.86
N PRO A 52 3.48 -6.38 3.75
CA PRO A 52 4.29 -5.18 3.59
C PRO A 52 5.79 -5.47 3.64
N ARG A 53 6.54 -4.90 2.69
CA ARG A 53 8.01 -5.01 2.60
C ARG A 53 8.72 -3.69 2.88
N ALA A 54 8.09 -2.55 2.58
CA ALA A 54 8.61 -1.24 2.90
C ALA A 54 7.50 -0.18 2.89
N VAL A 55 7.72 0.90 3.65
CA VAL A 55 6.81 2.05 3.75
C VAL A 55 7.61 3.34 3.61
N TRP A 56 7.11 4.24 2.75
CA TRP A 56 7.60 5.60 2.58
C TRP A 56 6.51 6.59 2.97
N ILE A 57 6.90 7.62 3.71
CA ILE A 57 6.05 8.76 4.06
C ILE A 57 6.77 10.02 3.58
N ASP A 58 6.08 10.81 2.76
CA ASP A 58 6.62 12.00 2.09
C ASP A 58 7.97 11.74 1.41
N GLY A 59 8.09 10.59 0.73
CA GLY A 59 9.30 10.17 0.02
C GLY A 59 10.41 9.61 0.89
N VAL A 60 10.28 9.65 2.22
CA VAL A 60 11.27 9.11 3.16
C VAL A 60 10.87 7.70 3.57
N ARG A 61 11.76 6.72 3.36
CA ARG A 61 11.52 5.34 3.83
C ARG A 61 11.52 5.30 5.35
N LYS A 62 10.35 5.04 5.95
CA LYS A 62 10.16 4.98 7.42
C LYS A 62 10.33 3.56 7.95
N TRP A 63 10.07 2.57 7.12
CA TRP A 63 10.14 1.16 7.51
C TRP A 63 10.52 0.28 6.33
N LYS A 64 11.24 -0.81 6.61
CA LYS A 64 11.52 -1.90 5.67
C LYS A 64 11.48 -3.20 6.47
N GLN A 65 10.89 -4.26 5.92
CA GLN A 65 11.05 -5.60 6.47
C GLN A 65 12.52 -6.00 6.35
N GLU A 66 13.13 -6.40 7.47
CA GLU A 66 14.47 -6.97 7.46
C GLU A 66 14.44 -8.33 6.76
N ASP A 67 15.48 -8.61 5.97
CA ASP A 67 15.60 -9.85 5.23
C ASP A 67 16.08 -10.96 6.20
N ASN A 68 15.16 -11.54 6.98
CA ASN A 68 15.44 -12.75 7.75
C ASN A 68 15.35 -13.98 6.83
N ALA A 69 16.33 -14.12 5.94
CA ALA A 69 16.54 -15.37 5.22
C ALA A 69 17.34 -16.34 6.11
N CYS A 70 16.76 -17.52 6.41
CA CYS A 70 17.35 -18.66 7.11
C CYS A 70 17.80 -18.43 8.57
N ALA A 71 16.88 -18.64 9.51
CA ALA A 71 17.23 -19.27 10.80
C ALA A 71 16.37 -20.52 10.96
N VAL A 72 16.67 -21.54 10.16
CA VAL A 72 16.31 -22.93 10.48
C VAL A 72 17.64 -23.59 10.84
N ASN A 73 17.90 -23.73 12.14
CA ASN A 73 18.89 -24.67 12.66
C ASN A 73 18.24 -26.04 12.79
#